data_AF-A0A959EJD3-F1
#
_entry.id   AF-A0A959EJD3-F1
#
_cell.length_a   1.000
_cell.length_b   1.000
_cell.length_c   1.000
_cell.angle_alpha   90.00
_cell.angle_beta   90.00
_cell.angle_gamma   90.00
#
_symmetry.space_group_name_H-M   'P 1'
#
loop_
_entity.id
_entity.type
_entity.pdbx_description
1 polymer ?
#
loop_
_entity_poly.entity_id
_entity_poly.type
_entity_poly.pdbx_seq_one_letter_code
_entity_poly.pdbx_strand_id
1 'polypeptide(L)'
;PRAARTVGWALASLRESNEDDVPWQRVINSQGRVSIRSMRHGVEEQQRLLEEEGVEFDARGYVDWRRFGWDGLSPVELEALLESEQ
;
A
#
# COMPACT_ATOMS: atom_id res chain seq x y z
N PRO A 1 3.46 -14.02 10.53
CA PRO A 1 4.59 -13.61 9.66
C PRO A 1 5.10 -14.77 8.77
N ARG A 2 4.90 -14.71 7.44
CA ARG A 2 5.50 -15.56 6.37
C ARG A 2 4.87 -15.38 4.97
N ALA A 3 3.86 -14.53 4.81
CA ALA A 3 3.03 -14.44 3.60
C ALA A 3 3.21 -13.14 2.79
N ALA A 4 4.30 -12.39 2.96
CA ALA A 4 4.50 -11.10 2.27
C ALA A 4 4.40 -11.23 0.73
N ARG A 5 4.88 -12.34 0.16
CA ARG A 5 4.78 -12.61 -1.27
C ARG A 5 3.35 -12.90 -1.71
N THR A 6 2.58 -13.61 -0.88
CA THR A 6 1.15 -13.88 -1.12
C THR A 6 0.34 -12.59 -1.10
N VAL A 7 0.62 -11.67 -0.16
CA VAL A 7 0.00 -10.34 -0.14
C VAL A 7 0.28 -9.59 -1.45
N GLY A 8 1.53 -9.59 -1.91
CA GLY A 8 1.89 -8.97 -3.19
C GLY A 8 1.13 -9.56 -4.38
N TRP A 9 0.88 -10.87 -4.40
CA TRP A 9 0.05 -11.51 -5.43
C TRP A 9 -1.43 -11.13 -5.33
N ALA A 10 -2.00 -11.12 -4.12
CA ALA A 10 -3.38 -10.71 -3.92
C ALA A 10 -3.62 -9.27 -4.38
N LEU A 11 -2.73 -8.33 -4.02
CA LEU A 11 -2.82 -6.94 -4.46
C LEU A 11 -2.65 -6.78 -5.97
N ALA A 12 -1.81 -7.61 -6.59
CA ALA A 12 -1.67 -7.62 -8.05
C ALA A 12 -2.96 -8.11 -8.75
N SER A 13 -3.72 -9.04 -8.13
CA SER A 13 -4.95 -9.60 -8.70
C SER A 13 -6.20 -8.75 -8.52
N LEU A 14 -6.28 -7.89 -7.49
CA LEU A 14 -7.42 -6.93 -7.30
C LEU A 14 -7.67 -6.05 -8.54
N ARG A 15 -6.65 -5.95 -9.38
CA ARG A 15 -6.62 -5.08 -10.56
C ARG A 15 -7.15 -5.77 -11.81
N GLU A 16 -7.49 -7.05 -11.70
CA GLU A 16 -8.23 -7.81 -12.71
C GLU A 16 -9.73 -7.80 -12.42
N SER A 17 -10.14 -7.54 -11.16
CA SER A 17 -11.52 -7.58 -10.69
C SER A 17 -12.27 -6.23 -10.77
N ASN A 18 -11.62 -5.12 -11.16
CA ASN A 18 -12.16 -3.74 -11.07
C ASN A 18 -12.63 -3.36 -9.65
N GLU A 19 -11.94 -3.87 -8.61
CA GLU A 19 -12.18 -3.45 -7.23
C GLU A 19 -11.46 -2.11 -6.97
N ASP A 20 -12.04 -1.03 -7.51
CA ASP A 20 -11.50 0.34 -7.41
C ASP A 20 -11.52 0.88 -5.97
N ASP A 21 -12.27 0.24 -5.07
CA ASP A 21 -12.41 0.65 -3.67
C ASP A 21 -11.18 0.30 -2.80
N VAL A 22 -10.30 -0.60 -3.26
CA VAL A 22 -9.12 -0.99 -2.49
C VAL A 22 -7.92 -0.12 -2.86
N PRO A 23 -7.36 0.67 -1.92
CA PRO A 23 -6.21 1.56 -2.20
C PRO A 23 -4.89 0.78 -2.23
N TRP A 24 -4.78 -0.16 -3.17
CA TRP A 24 -3.63 -1.05 -3.34
C TRP A 24 -2.31 -0.27 -3.54
N GLN A 25 -2.39 0.96 -4.10
CA GLN A 25 -1.22 1.81 -4.37
C GLN A 25 -0.44 2.15 -3.10
N ARG A 26 -1.12 2.16 -1.94
CA ARG A 26 -0.52 2.47 -0.64
C ARG A 26 0.39 1.37 -0.08
N VAL A 27 0.38 0.18 -0.70
CA VAL A 27 1.23 -0.93 -0.27
C VAL A 27 2.48 -1.02 -1.15
N ILE A 28 3.62 -0.67 -0.58
CA ILE A 28 4.94 -0.81 -1.20
C ILE A 28 5.84 -1.77 -0.40
N ASN A 29 6.98 -2.16 -0.95
CA ASN A 29 7.83 -3.13 -0.27
C ASN A 29 8.46 -2.55 1.01
N SER A 30 8.96 -3.41 1.90
CA SER A 30 9.58 -2.98 3.16
C SER A 30 10.81 -2.07 3.01
N GLN A 31 11.41 -1.99 1.81
CA GLN A 31 12.51 -1.08 1.54
C GLN A 31 12.04 0.35 1.25
N GLY A 32 10.72 0.61 1.20
CA GLY A 32 10.18 1.92 0.85
C GLY A 32 10.13 2.18 -0.65
N ARG A 33 10.09 1.12 -1.47
CA ARG A 33 10.06 1.22 -2.93
C ARG A 33 8.84 0.55 -3.51
N VAL A 34 8.34 1.14 -4.59
CA VAL A 34 7.36 0.50 -5.46
C VAL A 34 7.98 -0.76 -6.08
N SER A 35 7.34 -1.91 -5.86
CA SER A 35 7.81 -3.20 -6.40
C SER A 35 6.72 -4.03 -7.07
N ILE A 36 5.45 -3.64 -6.93
CA ILE A 36 4.34 -4.37 -7.55
C ILE A 36 4.38 -4.05 -9.05
N ARG A 37 4.37 -5.11 -9.87
CA ARG A 37 4.29 -5.01 -11.33
C ARG A 37 3.10 -5.82 -11.80
N SER A 38 2.22 -5.21 -12.59
CA SER A 38 1.16 -5.93 -13.32
C SER A 38 1.28 -5.66 -14.82
N MET A 39 0.56 -6.43 -15.64
CA MET A 39 0.53 -6.22 -17.10
C MET A 39 -0.13 -4.89 -17.50
N ARG A 40 -0.96 -4.29 -16.64
CA ARG A 40 -1.73 -3.06 -16.94
C ARG A 40 -1.10 -1.79 -16.37
N HIS A 41 -0.38 -1.90 -15.25
CA HIS A 41 0.21 -0.75 -14.58
C HIS A 41 1.63 -1.06 -14.13
N GLY A 42 2.55 -0.20 -14.56
CA GLY A 42 3.95 -0.26 -14.18
C GLY A 42 4.22 0.35 -12.81
N VAL A 43 5.46 0.20 -12.37
CA VAL A 43 6.02 0.86 -11.16
C VAL A 43 5.77 2.37 -11.17
N GLU A 44 5.86 2.99 -12.35
CA GLU A 44 5.68 4.43 -12.55
C GLU A 44 4.27 4.90 -12.19
N GLU A 45 3.24 4.12 -12.53
CA GLU A 45 1.85 4.51 -12.24
C GLU A 45 1.55 4.44 -10.74
N GLN A 46 2.05 3.42 -10.04
CA GLN A 46 1.90 3.36 -8.58
C GLN A 46 2.61 4.51 -7.90
N GLN A 47 3.82 4.86 -8.34
CA GLN A 47 4.55 6.00 -7.80
C GLN A 47 3.78 7.31 -8.07
N ARG A 48 3.28 7.51 -9.29
CA ARG A 48 2.49 8.68 -9.67
C ARG A 48 1.25 8.86 -8.79
N LEU A 49 0.49 7.79 -8.55
CA LEU A 49 -0.70 7.83 -7.68
C LEU A 49 -0.34 8.19 -6.23
N LEU A 50 0.78 7.68 -5.72
CA LEU A 50 1.28 8.03 -4.39
C LEU A 50 1.73 9.50 -4.31
N GLU A 51 2.40 9.99 -5.35
CA GLU A 51 2.79 11.40 -5.46
C GLU A 51 1.57 12.33 -5.53
N GLU A 52 0.48 11.93 -6.19
CA GLU A 52 -0.81 12.64 -6.18
C GLU A 52 -1.45 12.69 -4.79
N GLU A 53 -1.22 11.66 -3.96
CA GLU A 53 -1.62 11.64 -2.55
C GLU A 53 -0.64 12.41 -1.63
N GLY A 54 0.43 13.00 -2.18
CA GLY A 54 1.42 13.80 -1.45
C GLY A 54 2.57 12.99 -0.83
N VAL A 55 2.75 11.73 -1.23
CA VAL A 55 3.91 10.92 -0.84
C VAL A 55 5.13 11.34 -1.66
N GLU A 56 6.22 11.64 -0.98
CA GLU A 56 7.47 12.06 -1.60
C GLU A 56 8.45 10.88 -1.69
N PHE A 57 9.11 10.76 -2.85
CA PHE A 57 10.20 9.82 -3.08
C PHE A 57 11.53 10.58 -3.19
N ASP A 58 12.59 10.02 -2.62
CA ASP A 58 13.93 10.55 -2.81
C ASP A 58 14.44 10.31 -4.25
N ALA A 59 15.61 10.87 -4.59
CA ALA A 59 16.23 10.70 -5.91
C ALA A 59 16.56 9.23 -6.27
N ARG A 60 16.49 8.30 -5.31
CA ARG A 60 16.70 6.86 -5.51
C ARG A 60 15.38 6.08 -5.59
N GLY A 61 14.23 6.75 -5.45
CA GLY A 61 12.90 6.17 -5.46
C GLY A 61 12.48 5.52 -4.14
N TYR A 62 12.94 6.06 -3.01
CA TYR A 62 12.62 5.58 -1.66
C TYR A 62 11.71 6.56 -0.91
N VAL A 63 10.74 6.01 -0.18
CA VAL A 63 9.88 6.75 0.76
C VAL A 63 10.52 6.80 2.15
N ASP A 64 10.36 7.94 2.83
CA ASP A 64 10.68 8.03 4.26
C ASP A 64 9.55 7.43 5.11
N TRP A 65 9.80 6.23 5.66
CA TRP A 65 8.85 5.54 6.53
C TRP A 65 8.52 6.29 7.82
N ARG A 66 9.39 7.18 8.31
CA ARG A 66 9.06 7.98 9.49
C ARG A 66 7.95 8.99 9.23
N ARG A 67 7.78 9.38 7.96
CA ARG A 67 6.80 10.38 7.55
C ARG A 67 5.53 9.75 7.00
N PHE A 68 5.65 8.66 6.25
CA PHE A 68 4.53 8.05 5.52
C PHE A 68 4.21 6.61 5.96
N GLY A 69 4.98 6.06 6.89
CA GLY A 69 4.71 4.73 7.45
C GLY A 69 3.45 4.72 8.28
N TRP A 70 2.69 3.64 8.17
CA TRP A 70 1.54 3.40 9.03
C TRP A 70 1.97 2.57 10.23
N ASP A 71 1.87 3.14 11.43
CA ASP A 71 2.22 2.48 12.69
C ASP A 71 1.17 1.46 13.16
N GLY A 72 0.09 1.29 12.41
CA GLY A 72 -1.08 0.52 12.81
C GLY A 72 -2.08 1.38 13.57
N LEU A 73 -3.19 0.75 13.95
CA LEU A 73 -4.19 1.36 14.80
C LEU A 73 -3.72 1.38 16.26
N SER A 74 -4.05 2.45 16.98
CA SER A 74 -3.97 2.46 18.43
C SER A 74 -4.94 1.42 19.03
N PRO A 75 -4.71 0.97 20.28
CA PRO A 75 -5.61 0.05 20.95
C PRO A 75 -7.06 0.55 20.99
N VAL A 76 -7.26 1.85 21.21
CA VAL A 76 -8.59 2.47 21.27
C VAL A 76 -9.29 2.44 19.92
N GLU A 77 -8.57 2.74 18.83
CA GLU A 77 -9.14 2.67 17.47
C GLU A 77 -9.50 1.23 17.09
N LEU A 78 -8.68 0.26 17.50
CA LEU A 78 -8.94 -1.15 17.27
C LEU A 78 -10.19 -1.63 18.03
N GLU A 79 -10.33 -1.26 19.30
CA GLU A 79 -11.52 -1.56 20.11
C GLU A 79 -12.78 -0.97 19.48
N ALA A 80 -12.74 0.32 19.08
CA ALA A 80 -13.86 0.99 18.43
C ALA A 80 -14.29 0.29 17.13
N LEU A 81 -13.34 -0.20 16.32
CA LEU A 81 -13.67 -0.96 15.10
C LEU A 81 -14.31 -2.30 15.41
N LEU A 82 -13.78 -3.05 16.39
CA LEU A 82 -14.33 -4.35 16.79
C LEU A 82 -15.74 -4.25 17.40
N GLU A 83 -16.05 -3.12 18.05
CA GLU A 83 -17.38 -2.83 18.57
C GLU A 83 -18.34 -2.39 17.47
N SER A 84 -17.86 -1.73 16.41
CA SER A 84 -18.71 -1.25 15.30
C SER A 84 -19.22 -2.36 14.37
N GLU A 85 -18.60 -3.55 14.43
CA GLU A 85 -18.95 -4.73 13.62
C GLU A 85 -19.90 -5.70 14.35
N GLN A 86 -20.37 -5.35 15.56
CA GLN A 86 -21.35 -6.10 16.37
C GLN A 86 -22.72 -5.45 16.34
#